data_AF-A0A955RAS5-F1
#
_entry.id   AF-A0A955RAS5-F1
#
_cell.length_a   1.000
_cell.length_b   1.000
_cell.length_c   1.000
_cell.angle_alpha   90.00
_cell.angle_beta   90.00
_cell.angle_gamma   90.00
#
_symmetry.space_group_name_H-M   'P 1'
#
loop_
_entity.id
_entity.type
_entity.pdbx_description
1 polymer ?
#
loop_
_entity_poly.entity_id
_entity_poly.type
_entity_poly.pdbx_seq_one_letter_code
_entity_poly.pdbx_strand_id
1 'polypeptide(L)'
;MWSADQQRVRRLLAGEADAYGSVQHEVHQAFEQVWARLRARYPGLDDHRADLRQSLEVHLLRDGYRVLGTYRGEARLSTWLYAVAMRHVARDAQRLHAQRVREGGSLDPDARAPDTDPEVRAV
;
A
#
# COMPACT_ATOMS: atom_id res chain seq x y z
N MET A 1 -21.35 -12.41 24.21
CA MET A 1 -20.15 -13.28 24.20
C MET A 1 -19.20 -12.74 23.15
N TRP A 2 -17.94 -12.42 23.48
CA TRP A 2 -16.97 -11.93 22.50
C TRP A 2 -16.32 -13.07 21.71
N SER A 3 -16.05 -12.84 20.43
CA SER A 3 -15.28 -13.79 19.60
C SER A 3 -13.82 -13.87 20.07
N ALA A 4 -13.15 -14.97 19.74
CA ALA A 4 -11.71 -15.13 20.03
C ALA A 4 -10.86 -14.01 19.43
N ASP A 5 -11.22 -13.54 18.23
CA ASP A 5 -10.58 -12.40 17.56
C ASP A 5 -10.77 -11.09 18.32
N GLN A 6 -11.99 -10.81 18.79
CA GLN A 6 -12.27 -9.62 19.61
C GLN A 6 -11.47 -9.65 20.90
N GLN A 7 -11.37 -10.82 21.55
CA GLN A 7 -10.58 -10.97 22.78
C GLN A 7 -9.10 -10.70 22.52
N ARG A 8 -8.52 -11.26 21.45
CA ARG A 8 -7.12 -10.98 21.07
C ARG A 8 -6.87 -9.50 20.82
N VAL A 9 -7.72 -8.83 20.03
CA VAL A 9 -7.58 -7.40 19.74
C VAL A 9 -7.66 -6.61 21.04
N ARG A 10 -8.60 -6.92 21.94
CA ARG A 10 -8.70 -6.23 23.24
C ARG A 10 -7.47 -6.41 24.12
N ARG A 11 -6.91 -7.62 24.18
CA ARG A 11 -5.66 -7.91 24.92
C ARG A 11 -4.49 -7.10 24.36
N LEU A 12 -4.39 -7.01 23.03
CA LEU A 12 -3.41 -6.16 22.37
C LEU A 12 -3.60 -4.67 22.72
N LEU A 13 -4.83 -4.16 22.67
CA LEU A 13 -5.14 -2.79 23.07
C LEU A 13 -4.84 -2.50 24.55
N ALA A 14 -4.87 -3.52 25.40
CA ALA A 14 -4.50 -3.44 26.80
C ALA A 14 -2.96 -3.51 27.03
N GLY A 15 -2.16 -3.69 25.98
CA GLY A 15 -0.70 -3.74 26.06
C GLY A 15 -0.12 -5.11 26.39
N GLU A 16 -0.90 -6.20 26.28
CA GLU A 16 -0.39 -7.56 26.51
C GLU A 16 0.55 -7.99 25.37
N ALA A 17 1.83 -8.22 25.69
CA ALA A 17 2.88 -8.49 24.71
C ALA A 17 2.61 -9.73 23.83
N ASP A 18 2.04 -10.80 24.40
CA ASP A 18 1.76 -12.05 23.67
C ASP A 18 0.73 -11.85 22.54
N ALA A 19 -0.18 -10.88 22.69
CA ALA A 19 -1.19 -10.59 21.68
C ALA A 19 -0.57 -9.87 20.46
N TYR A 20 0.48 -9.07 20.67
CA TYR A 20 1.15 -8.29 19.62
C TYR A 20 1.71 -9.19 18.52
N GLY A 21 2.49 -10.21 18.87
CA GLY A 21 3.13 -11.09 17.88
C GLY A 21 2.12 -11.78 16.96
N SER A 22 0.99 -12.24 17.53
CA SER A 22 -0.06 -12.90 16.75
C SER A 22 -0.74 -11.97 15.75
N VAL A 23 -1.04 -10.73 16.16
CA VAL A 23 -1.70 -9.73 15.29
C VAL A 23 -0.72 -9.18 14.27
N GLN A 24 0.54 -8.94 14.66
CA GLN A 24 1.60 -8.54 13.74
C GLN A 24 1.79 -9.56 12.61
N HIS A 25 1.77 -10.85 12.95
CA HIS A 25 1.82 -11.91 11.94
C HIS A 25 0.64 -11.83 10.96
N GLU A 26 -0.58 -11.63 11.44
CA GLU A 26 -1.75 -11.49 10.55
C GLU A 26 -1.70 -10.22 9.68
N VAL A 27 -1.19 -9.11 10.22
CA VAL A 27 -0.97 -7.88 9.44
C VAL A 27 0.02 -8.13 8.31
N HIS A 28 1.11 -8.87 8.59
CA HIS A 28 2.08 -9.25 7.57
C HIS A 28 1.46 -10.15 6.49
N GLN A 29 0.66 -11.15 6.89
CA GLN A 29 -0.05 -12.01 5.93
C GLN A 29 -1.05 -11.22 5.08
N ALA A 30 -1.78 -10.27 5.67
CA ALA A 30 -2.68 -9.40 4.93
C ALA A 30 -1.92 -8.54 3.90
N PHE A 31 -0.74 -8.02 4.27
CA PHE A 31 0.12 -7.28 3.35
C PHE A 31 0.55 -8.14 2.17
N GLU A 32 1.08 -9.35 2.39
CA GLU A 32 1.55 -10.22 1.31
C GLU A 32 0.42 -10.58 0.31
N GLN A 33 -0.80 -10.83 0.82
CA GLN A 33 -1.97 -11.09 -0.03
C GLN A 33 -2.37 -9.87 -0.88
N VAL A 34 -2.32 -8.67 -0.29
CA VAL A 34 -2.61 -7.43 -1.01
C VAL A 34 -1.50 -7.12 -2.03
N TRP A 35 -0.25 -7.28 -1.63
CA TRP A 35 0.92 -7.07 -2.47
C TRP A 35 0.89 -7.91 -3.74
N ALA A 36 0.58 -9.21 -3.60
CA ALA A 36 0.46 -10.12 -4.74
C ALA A 36 -0.57 -9.64 -5.79
N ARG A 37 -1.64 -8.97 -5.35
CA ARG A 37 -2.65 -8.38 -6.25
C ARG A 37 -2.22 -7.05 -6.85
N LEU A 38 -1.55 -6.20 -6.06
CA LEU A 38 -1.17 -4.85 -6.51
C LEU A 38 0.02 -4.84 -7.45
N ARG A 39 1.02 -5.71 -7.24
CA ARG A 39 2.20 -5.80 -8.12
C ARG A 39 1.85 -6.11 -9.57
N ALA A 40 0.78 -6.88 -9.80
CA ALA A 40 0.29 -7.20 -11.14
C ALA A 40 -0.44 -6.01 -11.79
N ARG A 41 -0.99 -5.09 -10.98
CA ARG A 41 -1.78 -3.95 -11.45
C ARG A 41 -0.94 -2.70 -11.70
N TYR A 42 0.13 -2.50 -10.93
CA TYR A 42 0.99 -1.32 -11.03
C TYR A 42 2.46 -1.77 -11.19
N PRO A 43 2.95 -1.85 -12.43
CA PRO A 43 4.35 -2.16 -12.70
C PRO A 43 5.30 -1.15 -12.04
N GLY A 44 6.49 -1.61 -11.63
CA GLY A 44 7.51 -0.77 -11.01
C GLY A 44 7.29 -0.47 -9.52
N LEU A 45 6.28 -1.06 -8.89
CA LEU A 45 6.06 -0.88 -7.45
C LEU A 45 7.08 -1.56 -6.54
N ASP A 46 7.88 -2.51 -7.06
CA ASP A 46 8.76 -3.37 -6.25
C ASP A 46 9.70 -2.59 -5.34
N ASP A 47 10.25 -1.47 -5.83
CA ASP A 47 11.11 -0.55 -5.07
C ASP A 47 10.44 0.00 -3.81
N HIS A 48 9.10 0.12 -3.81
CA HIS A 48 8.31 0.69 -2.72
C HIS A 48 7.68 -0.36 -1.80
N ARG A 49 7.97 -1.65 -2.00
CA ARG A 49 7.34 -2.72 -1.22
C ARG A 49 7.58 -2.54 0.29
N ALA A 50 8.82 -2.23 0.67
CA ALA A 50 9.19 -2.03 2.07
C ALA A 50 8.45 -0.84 2.69
N ASP A 51 8.38 0.28 1.96
CA ASP A 51 7.70 1.50 2.41
C ASP A 51 6.18 1.28 2.55
N LEU A 52 5.56 0.59 1.60
CA LEU A 52 4.14 0.26 1.64
C LEU A 52 3.81 -0.68 2.81
N ARG A 53 4.68 -1.66 3.10
CA ARG A 53 4.54 -2.53 4.26
C ARG A 53 4.65 -1.72 5.55
N GLN A 54 5.66 -0.87 5.66
CA GLN A 54 5.88 -0.02 6.83
C GLN A 54 4.72 0.96 7.03
N SER A 55 4.21 1.58 5.97
CA SER A 55 3.04 2.47 5.99
C SER A 55 1.82 1.75 6.60
N LEU A 56 1.56 0.51 6.19
CA LEU A 56 0.48 -0.31 6.73
C LEU A 56 0.70 -0.67 8.20
N GLU A 57 1.92 -1.09 8.57
CA GLU A 57 2.26 -1.41 9.96
C GLU A 57 2.08 -0.19 10.88
N VAL A 58 2.48 1.01 10.43
CA VAL A 58 2.26 2.25 11.17
C VAL A 58 0.76 2.51 11.35
N HIS A 59 -0.01 2.41 10.27
CA HIS A 59 -1.45 2.64 10.27
C HIS A 59 -2.21 1.71 11.21
N LEU A 60 -1.83 0.44 11.30
CA LEU A 60 -2.52 -0.57 12.11
C LEU A 60 -1.98 -0.74 13.53
N LEU A 61 -0.65 -0.64 13.71
CA LEU A 61 0.03 -1.08 14.93
C LEU A 61 0.73 0.02 15.70
N ARG A 62 1.20 1.11 15.05
CA ARG A 62 2.02 2.13 15.72
C ARG A 62 1.29 3.43 16.04
N ASP A 63 0.20 3.77 15.36
CA ASP A 63 -0.65 4.93 15.70
C ASP A 63 -1.61 4.61 16.87
N GLY A 64 -1.07 4.10 17.98
CA GLY A 64 -1.82 3.76 19.19
C GLY A 64 -2.96 2.75 18.96
N TYR A 65 -2.83 1.88 17.95
CA TYR A 65 -3.86 0.92 17.54
C TYR A 65 -5.21 1.55 17.18
N ARG A 66 -5.28 2.84 16.83
CA ARG A 66 -6.54 3.55 16.58
C ARG A 66 -7.43 2.83 15.56
N VAL A 67 -6.83 2.38 14.46
CA VAL A 67 -7.56 1.66 13.40
C VAL A 67 -7.98 0.29 13.87
N LEU A 68 -7.08 -0.46 14.53
CA LEU A 68 -7.37 -1.79 15.05
C LEU A 68 -8.47 -1.76 16.13
N GLY A 69 -8.53 -0.69 16.94
CA GLY A 69 -9.58 -0.45 17.92
C GLY A 69 -10.97 -0.27 17.33
N THR A 70 -11.09 -0.05 16.02
CA THR A 70 -12.39 0.00 15.34
C THR A 70 -12.94 -1.38 14.97
N TYR A 71 -12.17 -2.46 15.16
CA TYR A 71 -12.61 -3.82 14.88
C TYR A 71 -13.74 -4.25 15.81
N ARG A 72 -14.92 -4.49 15.23
CA ARG A 72 -16.15 -4.87 15.94
C ARG A 72 -16.43 -6.37 15.98
N GLY A 73 -15.63 -7.21 15.34
CA GLY A 73 -15.89 -8.65 15.31
C GLY A 73 -17.03 -9.11 14.40
N GLU A 74 -17.53 -8.23 13.51
CA GLU A 74 -18.57 -8.56 12.51
C GLU A 74 -18.06 -9.54 11.44
N ALA A 75 -16.73 -9.65 11.28
CA ALA A 75 -16.05 -10.61 10.41
C ALA A 75 -14.81 -11.16 11.13
N ARG A 76 -14.20 -12.23 10.59
CA ARG A 76 -12.88 -12.74 11.04
C ARG A 76 -11.84 -11.61 10.97
N LEU A 77 -10.90 -11.58 11.92
CA LEU A 77 -9.86 -10.56 11.98
C LEU A 77 -9.06 -10.48 10.69
N SER A 78 -8.66 -11.63 10.14
CA SER A 78 -7.90 -11.73 8.88
C SER A 78 -8.65 -11.11 7.70
N THR A 79 -9.96 -11.31 7.60
CA THR A 79 -10.81 -10.70 6.55
C THR A 79 -10.88 -9.18 6.71
N TRP A 80 -11.05 -8.72 7.95
CA TRP A 80 -11.09 -7.29 8.25
C TRP A 80 -9.73 -6.62 7.96
N LEU A 81 -8.63 -7.24 8.40
CA LEU A 81 -7.26 -6.78 8.14
C LEU A 81 -6.97 -6.72 6.65
N TYR A 82 -7.35 -7.75 5.89
CA TYR A 82 -7.23 -7.76 4.45
C TYR A 82 -7.97 -6.57 3.81
N ALA A 83 -9.21 -6.28 4.22
CA ALA A 83 -9.99 -5.18 3.68
C ALA A 83 -9.39 -3.79 4.03
N VAL A 84 -8.86 -3.63 5.24
CA VAL A 84 -8.15 -2.40 5.63
C VAL A 84 -6.84 -2.26 4.86
N ALA A 85 -6.02 -3.32 4.81
CA ALA A 85 -4.77 -3.36 4.08
C ALA A 85 -4.96 -3.06 2.58
N MET A 86 -5.97 -3.67 1.95
CA MET A 86 -6.27 -3.42 0.55
C MET A 86 -6.61 -1.95 0.31
N ARG A 87 -7.47 -1.34 1.15
CA ARG A 87 -7.84 0.08 1.01
C ARG A 87 -6.66 1.03 1.23
N HIS A 88 -5.83 0.74 2.23
CA HIS A 88 -4.67 1.57 2.58
C HIS A 88 -3.56 1.47 1.53
N VAL A 89 -3.08 0.25 1.29
CA VAL A 89 -1.95 0.00 0.39
C VAL A 89 -2.31 0.31 -1.06
N ALA A 90 -3.54 0.04 -1.52
CA ALA A 90 -3.93 0.40 -2.89
C ALA A 90 -3.96 1.91 -3.10
N ARG A 91 -4.36 2.69 -2.09
CA ARG A 91 -4.35 4.15 -2.16
C ARG A 91 -2.92 4.68 -2.26
N ASP A 92 -2.01 4.17 -1.43
CA ASP A 92 -0.61 4.58 -1.47
C ASP A 92 0.07 4.14 -2.77
N ALA A 93 -0.18 2.91 -3.22
CA ALA A 93 0.30 2.40 -4.51
C ALA A 93 -0.17 3.26 -5.70
N GLN A 94 -1.45 3.67 -5.71
CA GLN A 94 -1.99 4.55 -6.75
C GLN A 94 -1.30 5.92 -6.75
N ARG A 95 -1.00 6.48 -5.57
CA ARG A 95 -0.29 7.77 -5.44
C ARG A 95 1.14 7.66 -5.98
N LEU A 96 1.87 6.62 -5.60
CA LEU A 96 3.23 6.35 -6.08
C LEU A 96 3.26 6.15 -7.60
N HIS A 97 2.32 5.37 -8.14
CA HIS A 97 2.22 5.18 -9.57
C HIS A 97 1.91 6.49 -10.30
N ALA A 98 0.98 7.30 -9.79
CA ALA A 98 0.66 8.61 -10.37
C ALA A 98 1.85 9.59 -10.32
N GLN A 99 2.66 9.56 -9.26
CA GLN A 99 3.90 10.35 -9.17
C GLN A 99 4.91 9.91 -10.22
N ARG A 100 5.19 8.61 -10.34
CA ARG A 100 6.10 8.07 -11.36
C ARG A 100 5.66 8.40 -12.79
N VAL A 101 4.36 8.32 -13.09
CA VAL A 101 3.84 8.69 -14.42
C VAL A 101 4.06 10.17 -14.72
N ARG A 102 3.95 11.06 -13.72
CA ARG A 102 4.23 12.50 -13.90
C ARG A 102 5.71 12.78 -14.09
N GLU A 103 6.56 12.12 -13.31
CA GLU A 103 8.02 12.28 -13.39
C GLU A 103 8.58 11.69 -14.69
N GLY A 104 8.09 10.52 -15.11
CA GLY A 104 8.45 9.91 -16.40
C GLY A 104 7.84 10.61 -17.62
N GLY A 105 6.70 11.29 -17.46
CA GLY A 105 6.07 12.09 -18.51
C GLY A 105 6.67 13.49 -18.69
N SER A 106 7.63 13.90 -17.84
CA SER A 106 8.27 15.23 -17.89
C SER A 106 9.60 15.26 -18.67
N LEU A 107 9.99 14.16 -19.32
CA LEU A 107 11.21 14.07 -20.13
C LEU A 107 10.87 14.09 -21.62
N ASP A 108 10.44 15.24 -22.14
CA ASP A 108 11.01 15.81 -23.38
C ASP A 108 10.51 17.26 -23.66
N PRO A 109 11.12 18.31 -23.06
CA PRO A 109 11.00 19.66 -23.60
C PRO A 109 11.96 19.91 -24.79
N ASP A 110 12.80 18.93 -25.15
CA ASP A 110 13.92 19.08 -26.09
C ASP A 110 13.90 18.03 -27.21
N ALA A 111 12.71 17.49 -27.52
CA ALA A 111 12.41 16.90 -28.82
C ALA A 111 12.37 18.03 -29.86
N ARG A 112 13.55 18.61 -30.08
CA ARG A 112 13.89 19.55 -31.12
C ARG A 112 13.31 18.98 -32.39
N ALA A 113 12.29 19.66 -32.91
CA ALA A 113 11.69 19.31 -34.19
C ALA A 113 12.83 19.03 -35.17
N PRO A 114 12.78 17.92 -35.93
CA PRO A 114 13.77 17.70 -36.96
C PRO A 114 13.78 18.96 -37.83
N ASP A 115 14.98 19.54 -37.94
CA ASP A 115 15.28 20.70 -38.76
C ASP A 115 14.89 20.31 -40.19
N THR A 116 13.64 20.57 -40.59
CA THR A 116 13.24 20.51 -41.99
C THR A 116 13.83 21.75 -42.62
N ASP A 117 15.10 21.64 -42.99
CA ASP A 117 15.80 22.62 -43.80
C ASP A 117 15.00 22.79 -45.11
N PRO A 118 14.42 23.98 -45.37
CA PRO A 118 13.69 24.24 -46.59
C PRO A 118 14.66 24.71 -47.69
N GLU A 119 14.50 24.12 -48.88
CA GLU A 119 15.12 24.55 -50.15
C GLU A 119 16.63 24.23 -50.27
N VAL A 120 17.13 23.74 -51.40
CA VAL A 120 17.24 24.51 -52.65
C VAL A 120 17.14 23.60 -53.90
N ARG A 121 16.19 23.94 -54.77
CA ARG A 121 16.17 23.60 -56.22
C ARG A 121 17.40 24.20 -56.92
N ALA A 122 18.07 23.46 -57.79
CA ALA A 122 18.48 23.98 -59.11
C ALA A 122 19.12 22.89 -60.00
N VAL A 123 18.49 22.71 -61.18
CA VAL A 123 19.02 22.42 -62.53
C VAL A 123 19.87 21.17 -62.74
#